data_AF-A0A953ECJ0-F1
#
_entry.id   AF-A0A953ECJ0-F1
#
_cell.length_a   1.000
_cell.length_b   1.000
_cell.length_c   1.000
_cell.angle_alpha   90.00
_cell.angle_beta   90.00
_cell.angle_gamma   90.00
#
_symmetry.space_group_name_H-M   'P 1'
#
loop_
_entity.id
_entity.type
_entity.pdbx_description
1 polymer ?
#
loop_
_entity_poly.entity_id
_entity_poly.type
_entity_poly.pdbx_seq_one_letter_code
_entity_poly.pdbx_strand_id
1 'polypeptide(L)' 'MSVTSGPVESIPAAEVEDVELYHPRNWITKYVFCQDAKVIGVQYALTAISIGMVALVLS' A
#
# COMPACT_ATOMS: atom_id res chain seq x y z
N MET A 1 13.17 -0.57 33.01
CA MET A 1 12.81 0.69 32.33
C MET A 1 11.29 0.78 32.31
N SER A 2 10.67 1.40 33.31
CA SER A 2 9.20 1.48 33.42
C SER A 2 8.69 2.67 32.60
N VAL A 3 8.00 2.40 31.51
CA VAL A 3 7.28 3.42 30.72
C VAL A 3 6.04 3.81 31.52
N THR A 4 5.97 5.06 31.95
CA THR A 4 4.79 5.63 32.60
C THR A 4 3.76 5.97 31.51
N SER A 5 2.56 5.42 31.61
CA SER A 5 1.44 5.74 30.73
C SER A 5 0.75 6.99 31.30
N GLY A 6 1.05 8.16 30.75
CA GLY A 6 0.28 9.38 31.00
C GLY A 6 -1.17 9.23 30.51
N PRO A 7 -2.11 10.09 30.95
CA PRO A 7 -3.52 9.95 30.62
C PRO A 7 -3.67 10.00 29.11
N VAL A 8 -4.34 8.99 28.54
CA VAL A 8 -4.71 8.97 27.13
C VAL A 8 -5.78 10.03 26.97
N GLU A 9 -5.33 11.26 26.71
CA GLU A 9 -6.19 12.36 26.32
C GLU A 9 -6.75 12.00 24.95
N SER A 10 -7.96 11.44 24.98
CA SER A 10 -8.74 11.12 23.78
C SER A 10 -9.11 12.43 23.12
N ILE A 11 -8.25 12.88 22.19
CA ILE A 11 -8.48 14.06 21.37
C ILE A 11 -9.85 13.93 20.68
N PRO A 12 -10.74 14.94 20.79
CA PRO A 12 -12.02 14.90 20.11
C PRO A 12 -11.79 14.82 18.60
N ALA A 13 -12.46 13.88 17.94
CA ALA A 13 -12.34 13.65 16.49
C ALA A 13 -12.67 14.88 15.60
N ALA A 14 -13.14 15.97 16.20
CA ALA A 14 -13.45 17.24 15.53
C ALA A 14 -12.23 18.15 15.32
N GLU A 15 -11.09 17.90 16.00
CA GLU A 15 -9.82 18.60 15.77
C GLU A 15 -8.76 17.72 15.09
N VAL A 16 -9.15 16.53 14.65
CA VAL A 16 -8.36 15.77 13.68
C VAL A 16 -8.61 16.44 12.34
N GLU A 17 -7.70 17.34 11.96
CA GLU A 17 -7.59 17.85 10.58
C GLU A 17 -7.91 16.68 9.64
N ASP A 18 -8.81 16.89 8.67
CA ASP A 18 -9.06 15.91 7.61
C ASP A 18 -7.69 15.40 7.16
N VAL A 19 -7.36 14.17 7.53
CA VAL A 19 -6.05 13.61 7.22
C VAL A 19 -6.04 13.57 5.72
N GLU A 20 -5.41 14.57 5.11
CA GLU A 20 -5.20 14.66 3.68
C GLU A 20 -4.36 13.43 3.37
N LEU A 21 -5.05 12.34 3.01
CA LEU A 21 -4.51 11.00 2.83
C LEU A 21 -3.25 11.16 2.00
N TYR A 22 -2.08 11.13 2.66
CA TYR A 22 -0.80 11.50 2.08
C TYR A 22 -0.70 10.87 0.70
N HIS A 23 -0.94 11.65 -0.34
CA HIS A 23 -1.11 11.09 -1.67
C HIS A 23 0.24 10.49 -2.02
N PRO A 24 0.33 9.15 -2.23
CA PRO A 24 1.61 8.51 -2.45
C PRO A 24 2.27 9.15 -3.67
N ARG A 25 3.30 9.97 -3.40
CA ARG A 25 4.02 10.74 -4.42
C ARG A 25 4.88 9.85 -5.31
N ASN A 26 5.12 8.61 -4.88
CA ASN A 26 5.95 7.64 -5.58
C ASN A 26 5.13 6.45 -6.09
N TRP A 27 5.36 6.10 -7.35
CA TRP A 27 4.75 4.97 -8.06
C TRP A 27 4.85 3.64 -7.28
N ILE A 28 5.93 3.47 -6.51
CA ILE A 28 6.23 2.25 -5.74
C ILE A 28 5.18 2.00 -4.63
N THR A 29 4.79 3.01 -3.85
CA THR A 29 3.79 2.81 -2.77
C THR A 29 2.36 2.66 -3.30
N LYS A 30 2.06 3.19 -4.49
CA LYS A 30 0.74 3.11 -5.12
C LYS A 30 0.51 1.81 -5.91
N TYR A 31 1.56 1.16 -6.40
CA TYR A 31 1.41 -0.03 -7.25
C TYR A 31 2.19 -1.25 -6.78
N VAL A 32 3.33 -1.11 -6.10
CA VAL A 32 4.15 -2.26 -5.65
C VAL A 32 3.76 -2.72 -4.24
N PHE A 33 3.52 -1.79 -3.31
CA PHE A 33 3.10 -2.09 -1.93
C PHE A 33 1.60 -1.86 -1.69
N CYS A 34 0.78 -2.00 -2.72
CA CYS A 34 -0.67 -1.82 -2.62
C CYS A 34 -1.34 -3.11 -2.12
N GLN A 35 -2.10 -3.01 -1.03
CA GLN A 35 -2.90 -4.11 -0.48
C GLN A 35 -4.30 -4.20 -1.11
N ASP A 36 -4.63 -3.32 -2.06
CA ASP A 36 -5.89 -3.36 -2.79
C ASP A 36 -5.95 -4.62 -3.67
N ALA A 37 -6.98 -5.44 -3.47
CA ALA A 37 -7.15 -6.71 -4.18
C ALA A 37 -7.18 -6.56 -5.71
N LYS A 38 -7.65 -5.42 -6.23
CA LYS A 38 -7.66 -5.16 -7.69
C LYS A 38 -6.24 -4.93 -8.19
N VAL A 39 -5.42 -4.22 -7.43
CA VAL A 39 -4.01 -3.96 -7.78
C VAL A 39 -3.20 -5.27 -7.72
N ILE A 40 -3.44 -6.11 -6.72
CA ILE A 40 -2.83 -7.45 -6.61
C ILE A 40 -3.16 -8.31 -7.83
N GLY A 41 -4.42 -8.30 -8.30
CA GLY A 41 -4.82 -9.02 -9.50
C GLY A 41 -4.05 -8.57 -10.76
N VAL A 42 -3.86 -7.25 -10.93
CA VAL A 42 -3.09 -6.69 -12.04
C VAL A 42 -1.61 -7.06 -11.95
N GLN A 43 -1.01 -7.05 -10.75
CA GLN A 43 0.38 -7.47 -10.55
C GLN A 43 0.61 -8.93 -10.96
N TYR A 44 -0.29 -9.84 -10.56
CA TYR A 44 -0.19 -11.26 -10.93
C TYR A 44 -0.41 -11.49 -12.43
N ALA A 45 -1.40 -10.81 -13.02
CA ALA A 45 -1.64 -10.91 -14.45
C ALA A 45 -0.44 -10.45 -15.28
N LEU A 46 0.15 -9.30 -14.93
CA LEU A 46 1.38 -8.81 -15.56
C LEU A 46 2.52 -9.81 -15.43
N THR A 47 2.72 -10.35 -14.23
CA THR A 47 3.77 -11.36 -13.98
C THR A 47 3.56 -12.60 -14.84
N ALA A 48 2.33 -13.12 -14.90
CA ALA A 48 2.00 -14.30 -15.69
C ALA A 48 2.21 -14.08 -17.19
N ILE A 49 1.77 -12.93 -17.73
CA ILE A 49 1.98 -12.57 -19.14
C ILE A 49 3.47 -12.46 -19.46
N SER A 50 4.24 -11.86 -18.57
CA SER A 50 5.69 -11.66 -18.75
C SER A 50 6.42 -13.01 -18.87
N ILE A 51 6.18 -13.92 -17.93
CA ILE A 51 6.76 -15.26 -17.96
C ILE A 51 6.26 -16.05 -19.18
N GLY A 52 4.97 -15.92 -19.53
CA GLY A 52 4.40 -16.52 -20.73
C GLY A 52 5.10 -16.07 -22.01
N MET A 53 5.36 -14.76 -22.17
CA MET A 53 6.12 -14.25 -23.32
C MET A 53 7.54 -14.80 -23.36
N VAL A 54 8.23 -14.82 -22.22
CA VAL A 54 9.61 -15.35 -22.15
C VAL A 54 9.63 -16.82 -22.55
N ALA A 55 8.67 -17.62 -22.06
CA ALA A 55 8.54 -19.03 -22.43
C ALA A 55 8.27 -19.22 -23.93
N LEU A 56 7.43 -18.39 -24.53
CA LEU A 56 7.18 -18.44 -25.99
C LEU A 56 8.44 -18.11 -26.81
N VAL A 57 9.25 -17.15 -26.38
CA VAL A 57 10.48 -16.76 -27.09
C VAL A 57 11.57 -17.83 -26.97
N LEU A 58 11.63 -18.54 -25.85
CA LEU A 58 12.62 -19.59 -25.59
C LEU A 58 12.17 -21.00 -26.03
N SER A 59 10.93 -21.13 -26.53
CA SER A 59 10.34 -22.39 -27.00
C SER A 59 10.87 -22.80 -28.38
#